data_AF-A0A4R3Q388-F1
#
_entry.id   AF-A0A4R3Q388-F1
#
_cell.length_a   1.000
_cell.length_b   1.000
_cell.length_c   1.000
_cell.angle_alpha   90.00
_cell.angle_beta   90.00
_cell.angle_gamma   90.00
#
_symmetry.space_group_name_H-M   'P 1'
#
loop_
_entity.id
_entity.type
_entity.pdbx_description
1 polymer ?
#
loop_
_entity_poly.entity_id
_entity_poly.type
_entity_poly.pdbx_seq_one_letter_code
_entity_poly.pdbx_strand_id
1 'polypeptide(L)' 'MTRRPRRNHSPAFKAKVALAAIRGEQTLVELSQQFDVHAN' A
#
# COMPACT_ATOMS: atom_id res chain seq x y z
N MET A 1 -20.92 -12.01 11.15
CA MET A 1 -20.08 -10.86 10.78
C MET A 1 -19.61 -11.03 9.34
N THR A 2 -20.16 -10.28 8.40
CA THR A 2 -19.78 -10.33 6.98
C THR A 2 -18.43 -9.64 6.81
N ARG A 3 -17.37 -10.40 6.47
CA ARG A 3 -16.04 -9.84 6.19
C ARG A 3 -16.12 -8.94 4.96
N ARG A 4 -15.69 -7.69 5.09
CA ARG A 4 -15.58 -6.77 3.95
C ARG A 4 -14.53 -7.32 2.97
N PRO A 5 -14.83 -7.42 1.67
CA PRO A 5 -13.84 -7.88 0.69
C PRO A 5 -12.62 -6.95 0.68
N ARG A 6 -11.43 -7.53 0.50
CA ARG A 6 -10.19 -6.76 0.38
C ARG A 6 -10.25 -5.88 -0.87
N ARG A 7 -9.70 -4.66 -0.79
CA ARG A 7 -9.58 -3.77 -1.96
C ARG A 7 -8.59 -4.38 -2.96
N ASN A 8 -9.01 -4.49 -4.22
CA ASN A 8 -8.12 -4.84 -5.32
C ASN A 8 -7.52 -3.55 -5.91
N HIS A 9 -6.18 -3.49 -5.97
CA HIS A 9 -5.45 -2.37 -6.55
C HIS A 9 -4.92 -2.71 -7.94
N SER A 10 -4.87 -1.70 -8.83
CA SER A 10 -4.34 -1.86 -10.19
C SER A 10 -2.84 -2.18 -10.19
N PRO A 11 -2.30 -2.82 -11.26
CA PRO A 11 -0.87 -3.10 -11.36
C PRO A 11 0.00 -1.85 -11.29
N ALA A 12 -0.41 -0.75 -11.93
CA ALA A 12 0.29 0.53 -11.89
C ALA A 12 0.37 1.11 -10.47
N PHE A 13 -0.71 1.00 -9.69
CA PHE A 13 -0.70 1.42 -8.30
C PHE A 13 0.29 0.61 -7.47
N LYS A 14 0.28 -0.72 -7.61
CA LYS A 14 1.22 -1.60 -6.89
C LYS A 14 2.68 -1.29 -7.23
N ALA A 15 2.99 -1.02 -8.51
CA ALA A 15 4.34 -0.65 -8.94
C ALA A 15 4.81 0.66 -8.30
N LYS A 16 3.94 1.68 -8.24
CA LYS A 16 4.26 2.96 -7.59
C LYS A 16 4.59 2.80 -6.11
N VAL A 17 3.75 2.04 -5.37
CA VAL A 17 3.96 1.76 -3.94
C VAL A 17 5.25 0.98 -3.72
N ALA A 18 5.53 -0.04 -4.56
CA ALA A 18 6.75 -0.84 -4.46
C ALA A 18 8.02 0.00 -4.70
N LEU A 19 8.02 0.88 -5.71
CA LEU A 19 9.15 1.78 -5.95
C LEU A 19 9.38 2.74 -4.79
N ALA A 20 8.32 3.27 -4.18
CA ALA A 20 8.43 4.12 -3.00
C ALA A 20 9.01 3.35 -1.80
N ALA A 21 8.60 2.10 -1.60
CA ALA A 21 9.14 1.24 -0.55
C ALA A 21 10.63 0.90 -0.77
N ILE A 22 11.03 0.62 -2.01
CA ILE A 22 12.43 0.28 -2.35
C ILE A 22 13.38 1.46 -2.10
N ARG A 23 12.92 2.72 -2.27
CA ARG A 23 13.73 3.91 -1.99
C ARG A 23 14.13 4.03 -0.51
N GLY A 24 13.37 3.43 0.41
CA GLY A 24 13.72 3.37 1.83
C GLY A 24 13.67 4.70 2.58
N GLU A 25 13.13 5.75 1.96
CA GLU A 25 13.02 7.10 2.54
C GLU A 25 11.89 7.21 3.58
N GLN A 26 10.89 6.35 3.49
CA GLN A 26 9.71 6.34 4.36
C GLN A 26 9.55 4.96 5.01
N THR A 27 9.11 4.96 6.25
CA THR A 27 8.74 3.74 6.97
C THR A 27 7.47 3.12 6.37
N LEU A 28 7.24 1.82 6.63
CA LEU A 28 6.04 1.12 6.16
C LEU A 28 4.74 1.81 6.62
N VAL A 29 4.75 2.39 7.82
CA VAL A 29 3.57 3.08 8.40
C VAL A 29 3.26 4.35 7.60
N GLU A 30 4.28 5.13 7.27
CA GLU A 30 4.13 6.38 6.51
C GLU A 30 3.69 6.09 5.07
N LEU A 31 4.27 5.07 4.43
CA LEU A 31 3.83 4.62 3.10
C LEU A 31 2.37 4.13 3.12
N SER A 32 1.99 3.38 4.14
CA SER A 32 0.61 2.93 4.31
C SER A 32 -0.38 4.06 4.43
N GLN A 33 -0.04 5.12 5.17
CA GLN A 33 -0.85 6.33 5.28
C GLN A 33 -0.90 7.10 3.96
N GLN A 34 0.25 7.29 3.30
CA GLN A 34 0.35 8.07 2.06
C GLN A 34 -0.46 7.46 0.92
N PHE A 35 -0.48 6.12 0.84
CA PHE A 35 -1.15 5.39 -0.25
C PHE A 35 -2.52 4.84 0.14
N ASP A 36 -3.02 5.10 1.35
CA ASP A 36 -4.25 4.51 1.90
C ASP A 36 -4.27 2.97 1.73
N VAL A 37 -3.11 2.34 2.01
CA VAL A 37 -2.93 0.88 1.95
C VAL A 37 -2.77 0.33 3.35
N HIS A 38 -3.43 -0.79 3.62
CA HIS A 38 -3.23 -1.48 4.88
C HIS A 38 -1.83 -2.07 4.93
N ALA A 39 -1.09 -1.79 6.00
CA ALA A 39 0.10 -2.56 6.33
C ALA A 39 -0.37 -3.96 6.75
N ASN A 40 -0.36 -4.90 5.79
CA ASN A 40 -0.55 -6.36 5.93
C ASN A 40 -1.99 -6.92 5.82
#